data_AF-A0AAD6A1V1-F1
#
_entry.id   AF-A0AAD6A1V1-F1
#
_cell.length_a   1.000
_cell.length_b   1.000
_cell.length_c   1.000
_cell.angle_alpha   90.00
_cell.angle_beta   90.00
_cell.angle_gamma   90.00
#
_symmetry.space_group_name_H-M   'P 1'
#
loop_
_entity.id
_entity.type
_entity.pdbx_description
1 polymer ?
#
loop_
_entity_poly.entity_id
_entity_poly.type
_entity_poly.pdbx_seq_one_letter_code
_entity_poly.pdbx_strand_id
1 'polypeptide(L)'
;MSALTVSRKRDASDFLGDPDRLISKRVRRGARLFSTPPPPTPPPPTPPPPFLSNPFAPASSSVNSEVEDNIPTSGKQWAEVFVKEMMKAYDINDAKNSAFRMLEVFEKSVKESNAAEAMETFQVEHNKLKEQMDSLLHENGILKRAVAIQHERLKECGDKVKELDGLKQTLTQYQEKIRTLELNNYALAMHLKRAQESSSIQGHFNRDIF
;
A
#
# COMPACT_ATOMS: atom_id res chain seq x y z
N MET A 1 -38.89 54.91 -8.28
CA MET A 1 -38.67 53.57 -8.85
C MET A 1 -37.49 52.95 -8.12
N SER A 2 -37.76 52.12 -7.10
CA SER A 2 -36.74 51.50 -6.26
C SER A 2 -36.76 50.00 -6.50
N ALA A 3 -35.68 49.45 -7.05
CA ALA A 3 -35.52 48.02 -7.27
C ALA A 3 -34.98 47.36 -6.00
N LEU A 4 -35.80 46.51 -5.37
CA LEU A 4 -35.40 45.59 -4.31
C LEU A 4 -34.66 44.39 -4.91
N THR A 5 -33.35 44.31 -4.69
CA THR A 5 -32.58 43.08 -4.91
C THR A 5 -32.74 42.15 -3.72
N VAL A 6 -33.56 41.11 -3.89
CA VAL A 6 -33.70 40.00 -2.94
C VAL A 6 -32.44 39.13 -3.02
N SER A 7 -31.63 39.17 -1.97
CA SER A 7 -30.44 38.35 -1.81
C SER A 7 -30.85 36.94 -1.37
N ARG A 8 -30.87 36.00 -2.31
CA ARG A 8 -31.22 34.59 -2.06
C ARG A 8 -30.00 33.88 -1.47
N LYS A 9 -29.95 33.80 -0.14
CA LYS A 9 -28.98 33.01 0.63
C LYS A 9 -29.14 31.54 0.21
N ARG A 10 -28.16 31.00 -0.51
CA ARG A 10 -28.12 29.57 -0.85
C ARG A 10 -27.58 28.84 0.37
N ASP A 11 -28.47 28.16 1.07
CA ASP A 11 -28.12 27.33 2.23
C ASP A 11 -27.23 26.17 1.77
N ALA A 12 -26.12 25.97 2.50
CA ALA A 12 -25.11 24.95 2.25
C ALA A 12 -25.58 23.53 2.65
N SER A 13 -26.89 23.30 2.75
CA SER A 13 -27.51 22.06 3.20
C SER A 13 -27.87 21.10 2.05
N ASP A 14 -27.80 21.53 0.78
CA ASP A 14 -28.17 20.69 -0.37
C ASP A 14 -27.04 19.79 -0.88
N PHE A 15 -25.83 19.87 -0.30
CA PHE A 15 -24.67 19.06 -0.71
C PHE A 15 -24.33 17.90 0.22
N LEU A 16 -25.12 17.64 1.26
CA LEU A 16 -24.92 16.49 2.14
C LEU A 16 -25.63 15.25 1.58
N GLY A 17 -25.14 14.80 0.43
CA GLY A 17 -25.42 13.47 -0.07
C GLY A 17 -24.92 12.42 0.94
N ASP A 18 -25.88 11.67 1.47
CA ASP A 18 -25.74 10.49 2.32
C ASP A 18 -24.37 9.77 2.25
N PRO A 19 -23.53 9.83 3.31
CA PRO A 19 -22.18 9.27 3.30
C PRO A 19 -22.15 7.74 3.15
N ASP A 20 -23.25 7.05 3.44
CA ASP A 20 -23.35 5.59 3.32
C ASP A 20 -23.42 5.12 1.86
N ARG A 21 -23.85 6.00 0.94
CA ARG A 21 -23.97 5.67 -0.48
C ARG A 21 -22.61 5.63 -1.21
N LEU A 22 -21.58 6.25 -0.64
CA LEU A 22 -20.22 6.28 -1.20
C LEU A 22 -19.39 5.06 -0.79
N ILE A 23 -19.67 4.45 0.36
CA ILE A 23 -18.96 3.26 0.84
C ILE A 23 -19.38 2.03 0.02
N SER A 24 -20.67 1.91 -0.30
CA SER A 24 -21.20 0.79 -1.11
C SER A 24 -20.71 0.77 -2.56
N LYS A 25 -20.34 1.93 -3.14
CA LYS A 25 -19.82 2.00 -4.52
C LYS A 25 -18.33 1.66 -4.62
N ARG A 26 -17.57 1.73 -3.52
CA ARG A 26 -16.12 1.48 -3.53
C ARG A 26 -15.76 0.00 -3.33
N VAL A 27 -16.61 -0.77 -2.66
CA VAL A 27 -16.39 -2.21 -2.41
C VAL A 27 -16.57 -3.07 -3.68
N ARG A 28 -17.37 -2.65 -4.67
CA ARG A 28 -17.56 -3.45 -5.91
C ARG A 28 -16.57 -3.14 -7.03
N ARG A 29 -15.80 -2.05 -6.96
CA ARG A 29 -14.82 -1.68 -8.00
C ARG A 29 -13.39 -2.17 -7.73
N GLY A 30 -13.11 -2.68 -6.53
CA GLY A 30 -11.79 -3.18 -6.14
C GLY A 30 -11.49 -4.62 -6.57
N ALA A 31 -12.49 -5.38 -7.04
CA ALA A 31 -12.34 -6.81 -7.35
C ALA A 31 -12.28 -7.13 -8.86
N ARG A 32 -12.21 -6.12 -9.75
CA ARG A 32 -12.26 -6.34 -11.22
C ARG A 32 -11.23 -5.56 -12.04
N LEU A 33 -10.08 -5.18 -11.48
CA LEU A 33 -9.07 -4.47 -12.27
C LEU A 33 -7.67 -5.10 -12.28
N PHE A 34 -7.43 -6.20 -11.57
CA PHE A 34 -6.17 -6.95 -11.70
C PHE A 34 -6.41 -8.46 -11.56
N SER A 35 -7.21 -9.02 -12.46
CA SER A 35 -7.07 -10.44 -12.80
C SER A 35 -6.45 -10.47 -14.18
N THR A 36 -5.13 -10.52 -14.23
CA THR A 36 -4.41 -10.84 -15.45
C THR A 36 -4.79 -12.27 -15.84
N PRO A 37 -5.11 -12.54 -17.12
CA PRO A 37 -5.36 -13.90 -17.57
C PRO A 37 -4.13 -14.78 -17.28
N PRO A 38 -4.31 -16.06 -16.90
CA PRO A 38 -3.18 -16.96 -16.74
C PRO A 38 -2.40 -17.05 -18.06
N PRO A 39 -1.06 -17.12 -18.03
CA PRO A 39 -0.27 -17.28 -19.24
C PRO A 39 -0.70 -18.56 -19.97
N PRO A 40 -0.72 -18.56 -21.31
CA PRO A 40 -0.98 -19.78 -22.07
C PRO A 40 0.07 -20.83 -21.68
N THR A 41 -0.39 -22.05 -21.40
CA THR A 41 0.48 -23.20 -21.15
C THR A 41 1.46 -23.37 -22.33
N PRO A 42 2.77 -23.54 -22.08
CA PRO A 42 3.72 -23.79 -23.16
C PRO A 42 3.35 -25.11 -23.87
N PRO A 43 3.44 -25.18 -25.20
CA PRO A 43 3.25 -26.44 -25.92
C PRO A 43 4.30 -27.47 -25.46
N PRO A 44 3.97 -28.78 -25.50
CA PRO A 44 4.91 -29.83 -25.14
C PRO A 44 6.19 -29.73 -25.99
N PRO A 45 7.37 -30.08 -25.44
CA PRO A 45 8.62 -30.01 -26.17
C PRO A 45 8.56 -30.93 -27.40
N THR A 46 8.72 -30.36 -28.58
CA THR A 46 9.00 -31.11 -29.81
C THR A 46 10.28 -31.93 -29.61
N PRO A 47 10.31 -33.22 -30.00
CA PRO A 47 11.52 -34.02 -29.92
C PRO A 47 12.61 -33.38 -30.79
N PRO A 48 13.89 -33.39 -30.34
CA PRO A 48 14.98 -32.86 -31.13
C PRO A 48 15.11 -33.67 -32.44
N PRO A 49 15.41 -33.03 -33.57
CA PRO A 49 15.71 -33.75 -34.80
C PRO A 49 16.93 -34.66 -34.59
N PRO A 50 16.99 -35.83 -35.25
CA PRO A 50 18.14 -36.72 -35.14
C PRO A 50 19.41 -36.00 -35.62
N PHE A 51 20.46 -36.08 -34.81
CA PHE A 51 21.79 -35.59 -35.15
C PHE A 51 22.26 -36.24 -36.46
N LEU A 52 22.21 -35.49 -37.55
CA LEU A 52 22.99 -35.83 -38.73
C LEU A 52 24.45 -35.52 -38.41
N SER A 53 25.23 -36.56 -38.17
CA SER A 53 26.69 -36.50 -38.10
C SER A 53 27.22 -35.77 -39.33
N ASN A 54 27.83 -34.61 -39.11
CA ASN A 54 28.54 -33.86 -40.11
C ASN A 54 29.97 -34.46 -40.22
N PRO A 55 30.38 -35.11 -41.33
CA PRO A 55 31.68 -35.77 -41.42
C PRO A 55 32.77 -34.89 -42.04
N PHE A 56 32.61 -33.57 -42.07
CA PHE A 56 33.59 -32.68 -42.69
C PHE A 56 34.09 -31.61 -41.72
N ALA A 57 35.07 -32.01 -40.92
CA ALA A 57 36.02 -31.09 -40.32
C ALA A 57 37.19 -30.90 -41.31
N PRO A 58 37.44 -29.69 -41.83
CA PRO A 58 38.77 -29.33 -42.25
C PRO A 58 39.53 -28.78 -41.03
N ALA A 59 40.52 -29.55 -40.60
CA ALA A 59 41.63 -29.02 -39.81
C ALA A 59 42.28 -27.86 -40.60
N SER A 60 42.37 -26.70 -39.97
CA SER A 60 43.22 -25.59 -40.39
C SER A 60 43.59 -24.84 -39.11
N SER A 61 44.72 -25.23 -38.54
CA SER A 61 46.00 -24.54 -38.72
C SER A 61 46.15 -23.47 -37.64
N SER A 62 46.74 -23.92 -36.54
CA SER A 62 47.49 -23.08 -35.61
C SER A 62 48.41 -22.14 -36.40
N VAL A 63 48.11 -20.84 -36.33
CA VAL A 63 49.07 -19.76 -36.58
C VAL A 63 48.76 -18.64 -35.59
N ASN A 64 49.55 -18.62 -34.51
CA ASN A 64 50.06 -17.48 -33.75
C ASN A 64 49.29 -16.14 -33.80
N SER A 65 48.80 -15.71 -32.64
CA SER A 65 49.08 -14.36 -32.11
C SER A 65 48.95 -14.36 -30.58
N GLU A 66 50.08 -14.44 -29.91
CA GLU A 66 50.26 -14.28 -28.46
C GLU A 66 50.04 -12.81 -28.03
N VAL A 67 48.86 -12.25 -28.27
CA VAL A 67 48.49 -10.89 -27.81
C VAL A 67 47.06 -10.87 -27.23
N GLU A 68 46.66 -11.93 -26.52
CA GLU A 68 45.38 -11.97 -25.80
C GLU A 68 45.55 -11.91 -24.27
N ASP A 69 46.78 -11.99 -23.75
CA ASP A 69 46.99 -11.96 -22.31
C ASP A 69 47.48 -10.58 -21.87
N ASN A 70 46.56 -9.85 -21.20
CA ASN A 70 46.73 -8.57 -20.50
C ASN A 70 46.42 -7.30 -21.33
N ILE A 71 45.13 -7.10 -21.66
CA ILE A 71 44.62 -5.78 -22.07
C ILE A 71 44.93 -4.79 -20.93
N PRO A 72 45.73 -3.74 -21.18
CA PRO A 72 46.10 -2.79 -20.14
C PRO A 72 44.87 -2.11 -19.53
N THR A 73 44.86 -1.93 -18.21
CA THR A 73 43.70 -1.33 -17.51
C THR A 73 43.93 0.15 -17.19
N SER A 74 45.19 0.60 -17.18
CA SER A 74 45.56 1.99 -16.87
C SER A 74 46.23 2.68 -18.05
N GLY A 75 45.97 3.99 -18.22
CA GLY A 75 46.59 4.80 -19.27
C GLY A 75 48.14 4.75 -19.27
N LYS A 76 48.76 4.57 -18.09
CA LYS A 76 50.22 4.37 -17.99
C LYS A 76 50.67 3.06 -18.63
N GLN A 77 49.95 1.97 -18.38
CA GLN A 77 50.25 0.65 -18.95
C GLN A 77 50.01 0.66 -20.46
N TRP A 78 48.94 1.34 -20.92
CA TRP A 78 48.71 1.57 -22.35
C TRP A 78 49.87 2.30 -23.02
N ALA A 79 50.41 3.35 -22.40
CA ALA A 79 51.57 4.08 -22.93
C ALA A 79 52.83 3.20 -23.02
N GLU A 80 53.09 2.38 -21.99
CA GLU A 80 54.23 1.46 -21.97
C GLU A 80 54.13 0.38 -23.07
N VAL A 81 52.96 -0.24 -23.25
CA VAL A 81 52.72 -1.24 -24.30
C VAL A 81 52.76 -0.60 -25.69
N PHE A 82 52.20 0.59 -25.84
CA PHE A 82 52.18 1.34 -27.10
C PHE A 82 53.60 1.67 -27.58
N VAL A 83 54.42 2.26 -26.71
CA VAL A 83 55.82 2.60 -27.05
C VAL A 83 56.63 1.33 -27.33
N LYS A 84 56.46 0.28 -26.52
CA LYS A 84 57.14 -1.01 -26.72
C LYS A 84 56.78 -1.64 -28.07
N GLU A 85 55.52 -1.54 -28.50
CA GLU A 85 55.07 -2.10 -29.77
C GLU A 85 55.56 -1.26 -30.97
N MET A 86 55.66 0.06 -30.84
CA MET A 86 56.26 0.92 -31.86
C MET A 86 57.77 0.71 -31.99
N MET A 87 58.49 0.46 -30.90
CA MET A 87 59.94 0.22 -30.92
C MET A 87 60.33 -1.09 -31.64
N LYS A 88 59.38 -2.00 -31.85
CA LYS A 88 59.60 -3.24 -32.63
C LYS A 88 59.41 -3.06 -34.13
N ALA A 89 58.85 -1.93 -34.57
CA ALA A 89 58.52 -1.71 -35.97
C ALA A 89 59.79 -1.58 -36.83
N TYR A 90 59.74 -2.14 -38.05
CA TYR A 90 60.88 -2.14 -38.97
C TYR A 90 61.02 -0.82 -39.74
N ASP A 91 59.90 -0.16 -40.04
CA ASP A 91 59.85 1.10 -40.76
C ASP A 91 58.75 2.05 -40.22
N ILE A 92 58.70 3.27 -40.75
CA ILE A 92 57.74 4.29 -40.32
C ILE A 92 56.29 3.90 -40.66
N ASN A 93 56.05 3.17 -41.74
CA ASN A 93 54.71 2.75 -42.14
C ASN A 93 54.21 1.60 -41.26
N ASP A 94 55.09 0.68 -40.90
CA ASP A 94 54.88 -0.39 -39.93
C ASP A 94 54.61 0.17 -38.53
N ALA A 95 55.36 1.19 -38.11
CA ALA A 95 55.10 1.91 -36.85
C ALA A 95 53.72 2.59 -36.85
N LYS A 96 53.29 3.17 -37.98
CA LYS A 96 51.95 3.76 -38.14
C LYS A 96 50.85 2.70 -38.10
N ASN A 97 51.04 1.57 -38.77
CA ASN A 97 50.08 0.47 -38.75
C ASN A 97 49.96 -0.15 -37.35
N SER A 98 51.08 -0.30 -36.65
CA SER A 98 51.13 -0.72 -35.25
C SER A 98 50.38 0.26 -34.33
N ALA A 99 50.62 1.57 -34.47
CA ALA A 99 49.92 2.61 -33.73
C ALA A 99 48.39 2.59 -33.99
N PHE A 100 47.99 2.43 -35.26
CA PHE A 100 46.57 2.34 -35.63
C PHE A 100 45.89 1.14 -34.97
N ARG A 101 46.52 -0.05 -35.05
CA ARG A 101 46.01 -1.26 -34.39
C ARG A 101 45.88 -1.09 -32.88
N MET A 102 46.90 -0.53 -32.23
CA MET A 102 46.88 -0.32 -30.78
C MET A 102 45.81 0.68 -30.35
N LEU A 103 45.58 1.75 -31.11
CA LEU A 103 44.52 2.72 -30.83
C LEU A 103 43.12 2.12 -31.06
N GLU A 104 42.96 1.24 -32.03
CA GLU A 104 41.69 0.53 -32.24
C GLU A 104 41.37 -0.40 -31.06
N VAL A 105 42.36 -1.15 -30.54
CA VAL A 105 42.17 -1.99 -29.36
C VAL A 105 41.90 -1.13 -28.11
N PHE A 106 42.59 0.01 -27.97
CA PHE A 106 42.33 0.97 -26.90
C PHE A 106 40.89 1.53 -26.97
N GLU A 107 40.42 1.93 -28.15
CA GLU A 107 39.05 2.44 -28.32
C GLU A 107 38.00 1.39 -27.95
N LYS A 108 38.21 0.12 -28.35
CA LYS A 108 37.33 -0.99 -27.97
C LYS A 108 37.32 -1.19 -26.45
N SER A 109 38.50 -1.22 -25.83
CA SER A 109 38.65 -1.34 -24.37
C SER A 109 37.96 -0.20 -23.61
N VAL A 110 38.09 1.04 -24.07
CA VAL A 110 37.41 2.20 -23.45
C VAL A 110 35.90 2.11 -23.61
N LYS A 111 35.39 1.71 -24.77
CA LYS A 111 33.94 1.53 -24.99
C LYS A 111 33.37 0.44 -24.09
N GLU A 112 34.08 -0.68 -23.95
CA GLU A 112 33.68 -1.79 -23.08
C GLU A 112 33.70 -1.39 -21.60
N SER A 113 34.76 -0.69 -21.15
CA SER A 113 34.85 -0.18 -19.78
C SER A 113 33.71 0.79 -19.47
N ASN A 114 33.45 1.76 -20.36
CA ASN A 114 32.36 2.71 -20.18
C ASN A 114 30.98 2.03 -20.19
N ALA A 115 30.79 1.01 -21.04
CA ALA A 115 29.55 0.24 -21.08
C ALA A 115 29.35 -0.59 -19.79
N ALA A 116 30.43 -1.16 -19.25
CA ALA A 116 30.41 -1.88 -17.98
C ALA A 116 30.09 -0.95 -16.80
N GLU A 117 30.73 0.22 -16.74
CA GLU A 117 30.43 1.24 -15.72
C GLU A 117 28.99 1.76 -15.81
N ALA A 118 28.47 1.99 -17.02
CA ALA A 118 27.08 2.39 -17.23
C ALA A 118 26.09 1.29 -16.78
N MET A 119 26.43 0.03 -17.04
CA MET A 119 25.61 -1.11 -16.59
C MET A 119 25.65 -1.27 -15.06
N GLU A 120 26.82 -1.11 -14.45
CA GLU A 120 26.99 -1.18 -12.99
C GLU A 120 26.20 -0.07 -12.30
N THR A 121 26.35 1.19 -12.74
CA THR A 121 25.61 2.32 -12.18
C THR A 121 24.11 2.13 -12.32
N PHE A 122 23.63 1.70 -13.50
CA PHE A 122 22.23 1.36 -13.71
C PHE A 122 21.74 0.25 -12.77
N GLN A 123 22.53 -0.82 -12.59
CA GLN A 123 22.17 -1.94 -11.72
C GLN A 123 22.09 -1.51 -10.25
N VAL A 124 23.03 -0.67 -9.80
CA VAL A 124 23.03 -0.10 -8.44
C VAL A 124 21.79 0.77 -8.22
N GLU A 125 21.48 1.67 -9.16
CA GLU A 125 20.30 2.52 -9.08
C GLU A 125 19.00 1.71 -9.11
N HIS A 126 18.91 0.72 -9.99
CA HIS A 126 17.76 -0.19 -10.06
C HIS A 126 17.55 -0.93 -8.74
N ASN A 127 18.62 -1.46 -8.14
CA ASN A 127 18.56 -2.14 -6.85
C ASN A 127 18.10 -1.19 -5.73
N LYS A 128 18.64 0.03 -5.70
CA LYS A 128 18.23 1.06 -4.74
C LYS A 128 16.75 1.43 -4.88
N LEU A 129 16.27 1.63 -6.10
CA LEU A 129 14.85 1.91 -6.37
C LEU A 129 13.96 0.74 -5.94
N LYS A 130 14.40 -0.50 -6.16
CA LYS A 130 13.69 -1.70 -5.72
C LYS A 130 13.59 -1.77 -4.20
N GLU A 131 14.69 -1.53 -3.49
CA GLU A 131 14.70 -1.48 -2.02
C GLU A 131 13.76 -0.41 -1.46
N GLN A 132 13.76 0.79 -2.07
CA GLN A 132 12.83 1.86 -1.71
C GLN A 132 11.37 1.46 -1.94
N MET A 133 11.07 0.80 -3.07
CA MET A 133 9.73 0.29 -3.37
C MET A 133 9.29 -0.75 -2.34
N ASP A 134 10.16 -1.70 -1.99
CA ASP A 134 9.85 -2.74 -1.01
C ASP A 134 9.62 -2.14 0.39
N SER A 135 10.41 -1.14 0.77
CA SER A 135 10.22 -0.38 2.02
C SER A 135 8.86 0.34 2.05
N LEU A 136 8.49 1.05 0.97
CA LEU A 136 7.21 1.73 0.86
C LEU A 136 6.02 0.75 0.89
N LEU A 137 6.16 -0.42 0.26
CA LEU A 137 5.14 -1.47 0.31
C LEU A 137 4.96 -2.02 1.73
N HIS A 138 6.06 -2.20 2.46
CA HIS A 138 6.04 -2.62 3.85
C HIS A 138 5.32 -1.59 4.74
N GLU A 139 5.68 -0.31 4.63
CA GLU A 139 5.04 0.79 5.34
C GLU A 139 3.55 0.90 5.00
N ASN A 140 3.19 0.78 3.72
CA ASN A 140 1.80 0.76 3.30
C ASN A 140 1.01 -0.38 3.95
N GLY A 141 1.65 -1.54 4.12
CA GLY A 141 1.10 -2.68 4.86
C GLY A 141 0.86 -2.37 6.34
N ILE A 142 1.82 -1.73 7.01
CA ILE A 142 1.68 -1.28 8.40
C ILE A 142 0.51 -0.29 8.52
N LEU A 143 0.45 0.71 7.64
CA LEU A 143 -0.58 1.73 7.63
C LEU A 143 -1.97 1.13 7.41
N LYS A 144 -2.12 0.19 6.46
CA LYS A 144 -3.38 -0.54 6.25
C LYS A 144 -3.85 -1.28 7.51
N ARG A 145 -2.93 -1.95 8.21
CA ARG A 145 -3.25 -2.62 9.48
C ARG A 145 -3.66 -1.63 10.57
N ALA A 146 -2.92 -0.52 10.70
CA ALA A 146 -3.23 0.53 11.66
C ALA A 146 -4.63 1.14 11.41
N VAL A 147 -4.95 1.43 10.15
CA VAL A 147 -6.27 1.96 9.76
C VAL A 147 -7.38 0.95 10.05
N ALA A 148 -7.18 -0.34 9.79
CA ALA A 148 -8.16 -1.38 10.10
C ALA A 148 -8.45 -1.45 11.61
N ILE A 149 -7.40 -1.47 12.45
CA ILE A 149 -7.52 -1.46 13.91
C ILE A 149 -8.25 -0.20 14.39
N GLN A 150 -7.89 0.96 13.83
CA GLN A 150 -8.54 2.22 14.21
C GLN A 150 -10.02 2.25 13.82
N HIS A 151 -10.37 1.69 12.66
CA HIS A 151 -11.74 1.58 12.22
C HIS A 151 -12.57 0.67 13.14
N GLU A 152 -12.02 -0.48 13.54
CA GLU A 152 -12.66 -1.40 14.49
C GLU A 152 -12.92 -0.71 15.84
N ARG A 153 -11.90 -0.04 16.41
CA ARG A 153 -12.04 0.71 17.66
C ARG A 153 -13.09 1.82 17.57
N LEU A 154 -13.13 2.54 16.45
CA LEU A 154 -14.12 3.59 16.24
C LEU A 154 -15.54 3.00 16.17
N LYS A 155 -15.71 1.86 15.51
CA LYS A 155 -16.98 1.14 15.44
C LYS A 155 -17.44 0.69 16.83
N GLU A 156 -16.56 0.06 17.61
CA GLU A 156 -16.86 -0.33 19.00
C GLU A 156 -17.27 0.85 19.87
N CYS A 157 -16.61 2.01 19.71
CA CYS A 157 -16.99 3.24 20.41
C CYS A 157 -18.41 3.68 20.02
N GLY A 158 -18.73 3.66 18.71
CA GLY A 158 -20.08 3.95 18.22
C GLY A 158 -21.14 3.00 18.77
N ASP A 159 -20.83 1.72 18.90
CA ASP A 159 -21.77 0.74 19.46
C ASP A 159 -21.97 0.95 20.98
N LYS A 160 -20.91 1.25 21.74
CA LYS A 160 -21.00 1.63 23.16
C LYS A 160 -21.84 2.88 23.39
N VAL A 161 -21.79 3.87 22.48
CA VAL A 161 -22.63 5.06 22.56
C VAL A 161 -24.12 4.69 22.40
N LYS A 162 -24.45 3.81 21.45
CA LYS A 162 -25.85 3.33 21.28
C LYS A 162 -26.34 2.58 22.52
N GLU A 163 -25.50 1.73 23.10
CA GLU A 163 -25.82 1.01 24.34
C GLU A 163 -26.06 1.99 25.51
N LEU A 164 -25.17 2.99 25.67
CA LEU A 164 -25.34 4.04 26.67
C LEU A 164 -26.65 4.80 26.50
N ASP A 165 -27.01 5.17 25.28
CA ASP A 165 -28.27 5.87 25.04
C ASP A 165 -29.48 4.98 25.31
N GLY A 166 -29.41 3.68 25.02
CA GLY A 166 -30.43 2.70 25.44
C GLY A 166 -30.56 2.59 26.96
N LEU A 167 -29.44 2.59 27.69
CA LEU A 167 -29.44 2.59 29.15
C LEU A 167 -30.00 3.88 29.73
N LYS A 168 -29.68 5.04 29.17
CA LYS A 168 -30.29 6.32 29.58
C LYS A 168 -31.81 6.30 29.39
N GLN A 169 -32.29 5.79 28.26
CA GLN A 169 -33.73 5.68 28.02
C GLN A 169 -34.41 4.80 29.07
N THR A 170 -33.87 3.62 29.36
CA THR A 170 -34.44 2.75 30.41
C THR A 170 -34.36 3.37 31.80
N LEU A 171 -33.28 4.09 32.14
CA LEU A 171 -33.18 4.85 33.38
C LEU A 171 -34.29 5.90 33.50
N THR A 172 -34.54 6.69 32.44
CA THR A 172 -35.62 7.68 32.44
C THR A 172 -37.00 7.03 32.61
N GLN A 173 -37.23 5.87 31.99
CA GLN A 173 -38.47 5.11 32.20
C GLN A 173 -38.64 4.66 33.65
N TYR A 174 -37.57 4.21 34.32
CA TYR A 174 -37.64 3.85 35.74
C TYR A 174 -37.86 5.05 36.64
N GLN A 175 -37.21 6.19 36.36
CA GLN A 175 -37.44 7.44 37.08
C GLN A 175 -38.91 7.89 37.01
N GLU A 176 -39.53 7.81 35.83
CA GLU A 176 -40.95 8.18 35.65
C GLU A 176 -41.89 7.21 36.39
N LYS A 177 -41.58 5.90 36.38
CA LYS A 177 -42.33 4.90 37.15
C LYS A 177 -42.27 5.18 38.66
N ILE A 178 -41.10 5.51 39.19
CA ILE A 178 -40.94 5.88 40.60
C ILE A 178 -41.78 7.12 40.92
N ARG A 179 -41.68 8.17 40.12
CA ARG A 179 -42.47 9.41 40.28
C ARG A 179 -43.98 9.11 40.30
N THR A 180 -44.45 8.26 39.40
CA THR A 180 -45.87 7.86 39.33
C THR A 180 -46.30 7.09 40.58
N LEU A 181 -45.48 6.14 41.04
CA LEU A 181 -45.77 5.38 42.25
C LEU A 181 -45.78 6.27 43.49
N GLU A 182 -44.85 7.22 43.61
CA GLU A 182 -44.81 8.20 44.70
C GLU A 182 -46.08 9.06 44.74
N LEU A 183 -46.51 9.58 43.59
CA LEU A 183 -47.75 10.35 43.46
C LEU A 183 -48.98 9.52 43.85
N ASN A 184 -49.06 8.27 43.40
CA ASN A 184 -50.16 7.36 43.74
C ASN A 184 -50.20 7.05 45.24
N ASN A 185 -49.04 6.79 45.84
CA ASN A 185 -48.95 6.52 47.28
C ASN A 185 -49.36 7.74 48.11
N TYR A 186 -48.94 8.94 47.69
CA TYR A 186 -49.36 10.19 48.32
C TYR A 186 -50.87 10.40 48.22
N ALA A 187 -51.45 10.22 47.03
CA ALA A 187 -52.89 10.34 46.83
C ALA A 187 -53.67 9.35 47.72
N LEU A 188 -53.22 8.10 47.78
CA LEU A 188 -53.82 7.08 48.64
C LEU A 188 -53.74 7.46 50.12
N ALA A 189 -52.57 7.90 50.59
CA ALA A 189 -52.38 8.35 51.97
C ALA A 189 -53.32 9.53 52.33
N MET A 190 -53.49 10.48 51.41
CA MET A 190 -54.41 11.60 51.58
C MET A 190 -55.88 11.16 51.62
N HIS A 191 -56.28 10.22 50.75
CA HIS A 191 -57.63 9.64 50.77
C HIS A 191 -57.91 8.87 52.05
N LEU A 192 -56.95 8.06 52.53
CA LEU A 192 -57.08 7.31 53.79
C LEU A 192 -57.26 8.26 54.99
N LYS A 193 -56.44 9.31 55.07
CA LYS A 193 -56.56 10.33 56.12
C LYS A 193 -57.94 10.99 56.10
N ARG A 194 -58.44 11.37 54.92
CA ARG A 194 -59.76 11.96 54.77
C ARG A 194 -60.89 10.99 55.11
N ALA A 195 -60.77 9.72 54.72
CA ALA A 195 -61.73 8.68 55.08
C ALA A 195 -61.81 8.53 56.61
N GLN A 196 -60.67 8.52 57.29
CA GLN A 196 -60.59 8.45 58.75
C GLN A 196 -61.19 9.67 59.46
N GLU A 197 -60.99 10.87 58.92
CA GLU A 197 -61.56 12.12 59.46
C GLU A 197 -63.07 12.25 59.16
N SER A 198 -63.53 11.78 57.99
CA SER A 198 -64.94 11.81 57.59
C SER A 198 -65.76 10.66 58.16
N SER A 199 -65.12 9.55 58.58
CA SER A 199 -65.69 8.56 59.48
C SER A 199 -65.76 9.13 60.89
N SER A 200 -66.55 10.20 61.07
CA SER A 200 -67.02 10.67 62.38
C SER A 200 -68.19 9.82 62.90
N ILE A 201 -68.31 8.58 62.42
CA ILE A 201 -69.17 7.56 63.03
C ILE A 201 -68.27 6.70 63.90
N GLN A 202 -68.07 7.19 65.12
CA GLN A 202 -68.23 6.41 66.35
C GLN A 202 -67.89 4.91 66.23
N GLY A 203 -66.61 4.61 66.05
CA GLY A 203 -66.07 3.27 66.25
C GLY A 203 -65.99 2.97 67.75
N HIS A 204 -67.12 2.60 68.35
CA HIS A 204 -67.10 1.74 69.52
C HIS A 204 -66.44 0.44 69.10
N PHE A 205 -65.12 0.36 69.24
CA PHE A 205 -64.40 -0.89 69.11
C PHE A 205 -64.91 -1.80 70.23
N ASN A 206 -65.48 -2.93 69.87
CA ASN A 206 -65.83 -3.96 70.83
C ASN A 206 -64.51 -4.64 71.26
N ARG A 207 -64.00 -4.25 72.42
CA ARG A 207 -62.99 -5.03 73.15
C ARG A 207 -63.69 -6.26 73.67
N ASP A 208 -63.66 -7.34 72.90
CA ASP A 208 -63.73 -8.73 73.36
C ASP A 208 -64.20 -9.59 72.19
N ILE A 209 -63.28 -9.84 71.26
CA ILE A 209 -63.33 -11.06 70.45
C ILE A 209 -61.91 -11.62 70.46
N PHE A 210 -61.77 -12.74 71.15
CA PHE A 210 -60.58 -13.57 71.30
C PHE A 210 -60.15 -14.20 69.97
#